data_AF-A0A417QFZ0-F1
#
_entry.id   AF-A0A417QFZ0-F1
#
_cell.length_a   1.000
_cell.length_b   1.000
_cell.length_c   1.000
_cell.angle_alpha   90.00
_cell.angle_beta   90.00
_cell.angle_gamma   90.00
#
_symmetry.space_group_name_H-M   'P 1'
#
loop_
_entity.id
_entity.type
_entity.pdbx_description
1 polymer ?
#
loop_
_entity_poly.entity_id
_entity_poly.type
_entity_poly.pdbx_seq_one_letter_code
_entity_poly.pdbx_strand_id
1 'polypeptide(L)'
;MAKRWENIERADFLGVGEYDIPTIEPVEFSGNTKFIPFNYAASCKKREDKSIHFFVDDYQFTRLRNDPDRYMPMLREYQYVLTPDFSVYTDFPKALQIYNHYRKHWIGAYMQMHGINVIPTIAWSTPDSYEWCFDGEPTHGTVAISSVGTQKDKIAKELFLKGYKEMIRRLEPESIIFYGNVPEECKGNIIRVKAFQEKFSEAKCDGW
;
A
#
# COMPACT_ATOMS: atom_id res chain seq x y z
N MET A 1 -22.01 -10.93 24.41
CA MET A 1 -21.25 -10.56 23.21
C MET A 1 -20.14 -11.57 23.06
N ALA A 2 -20.01 -12.22 21.89
CA ALA A 2 -18.85 -13.08 21.63
C ALA A 2 -17.59 -12.23 21.78
N LYS A 3 -16.60 -12.74 22.53
CA LYS A 3 -15.27 -12.14 22.62
C LYS A 3 -14.69 -12.21 21.22
N ARG A 4 -14.51 -11.06 20.55
CA ARG A 4 -13.78 -10.98 19.28
C ARG A 4 -12.29 -10.99 19.59
N TRP A 5 -11.59 -12.08 19.29
CA TRP A 5 -10.16 -12.21 19.57
C TRP A 5 -9.29 -11.35 18.65
N GLU A 6 -9.76 -11.01 17.43
CA GLU A 6 -9.28 -10.01 16.47
C GLU A 6 -10.09 -10.24 15.17
N ASN A 7 -9.61 -9.78 14.00
CA ASN A 7 -10.19 -10.08 12.69
C ASN A 7 -10.11 -11.55 12.25
N ILE A 8 -9.33 -12.39 12.94
CA ILE A 8 -9.16 -13.82 12.60
C ILE A 8 -10.48 -14.62 12.65
N GLU A 9 -11.44 -14.18 13.45
CA GLU A 9 -12.79 -14.79 13.48
C GLU A 9 -13.60 -14.53 12.19
N ARG A 10 -13.19 -13.53 11.41
CA ARG A 10 -13.87 -13.17 10.16
C ARG A 10 -13.35 -13.99 9.00
N ALA A 11 -12.04 -14.16 8.95
CA ALA A 11 -11.35 -15.00 7.97
C ALA A 11 -9.98 -15.38 8.52
N ASP A 12 -9.67 -16.66 8.35
CA ASP A 12 -8.35 -17.23 8.60
C ASP A 12 -7.74 -17.61 7.26
N PHE A 13 -6.58 -17.03 6.96
CA PHE A 13 -5.88 -17.21 5.69
C PHE A 13 -4.63 -18.03 5.94
N LEU A 14 -4.39 -19.03 5.09
CA LEU A 14 -3.11 -19.74 5.12
C LEU A 14 -1.99 -18.75 4.76
N GLY A 15 -1.01 -18.64 5.66
CA GLY A 15 0.11 -17.72 5.52
C GLY A 15 1.36 -18.36 4.91
N VAL A 16 2.34 -17.52 4.59
CA VAL A 16 3.68 -17.91 4.14
C VAL A 16 4.78 -17.25 4.98
N GLY A 17 6.00 -17.77 4.87
CA GLY A 17 7.16 -17.25 5.58
C GLY A 17 7.17 -17.62 7.07
N GLU A 18 8.07 -17.00 7.83
CA GLU A 18 8.24 -17.27 9.27
C GLU A 18 7.02 -16.80 10.10
N TYR A 19 6.28 -15.81 9.60
CA TYR A 19 5.24 -15.10 10.35
C TYR A 19 3.82 -15.35 9.83
N ASP A 20 3.63 -16.40 9.02
CA ASP A 20 2.34 -16.78 8.44
C ASP A 20 1.62 -15.59 7.77
N ILE A 21 2.34 -14.86 6.91
CA ILE A 21 1.80 -13.69 6.23
C ILE A 21 0.80 -14.13 5.15
N PRO A 22 -0.47 -13.65 5.16
CA PRO A 22 -1.44 -13.97 4.11
C PRO A 22 -0.95 -13.54 2.72
N THR A 23 -1.21 -14.37 1.71
CA THR A 23 -0.84 -14.05 0.33
C THR A 23 -1.84 -13.10 -0.33
N ILE A 24 -1.35 -12.23 -1.20
CA ILE A 24 -2.15 -11.40 -2.10
C ILE A 24 -1.88 -11.86 -3.53
N GLU A 25 -2.94 -12.18 -4.27
CA GLU A 25 -2.82 -12.61 -5.66
C GLU A 25 -2.45 -11.43 -6.58
N PRO A 26 -1.67 -11.68 -7.67
CA PRO A 26 -1.26 -10.63 -8.59
C PRO A 26 -2.46 -10.03 -9.33
N VAL A 27 -2.36 -8.73 -9.61
CA VAL A 27 -3.31 -7.98 -10.43
C VAL A 27 -2.57 -7.18 -11.50
N GLU A 28 -3.05 -7.29 -12.74
CA GLU A 28 -2.60 -6.45 -13.85
C GLU A 28 -3.28 -5.07 -13.80
N PHE A 29 -2.51 -4.03 -14.10
CA PHE A 29 -3.03 -2.67 -14.15
C PHE A 29 -3.32 -2.24 -15.59
N SER A 30 -4.59 -2.04 -15.91
CA SER A 30 -5.04 -1.70 -17.27
C SER A 30 -4.87 -0.22 -17.64
N GLY A 31 -4.47 0.63 -16.69
CA GLY A 31 -4.53 2.09 -16.88
C GLY A 31 -5.96 2.63 -16.85
N ASN A 32 -6.08 3.96 -16.89
CA ASN A 32 -7.35 4.71 -16.90
C ASN A 32 -8.14 4.75 -15.57
N THR A 33 -7.47 5.19 -14.50
CA THR A 33 -8.12 5.46 -13.20
C THR A 33 -7.55 6.71 -12.54
N LYS A 34 -8.37 7.36 -11.70
CA LYS A 34 -7.89 8.44 -10.83
C LYS A 34 -7.76 7.92 -9.40
N PHE A 35 -6.55 7.98 -8.87
CA PHE A 35 -6.28 7.66 -7.48
C PHE A 35 -6.84 8.75 -6.56
N ILE A 36 -7.57 8.33 -5.52
CA ILE A 36 -8.04 9.19 -4.44
C ILE A 36 -7.66 8.57 -3.08
N PRO A 37 -7.46 9.38 -2.02
CA PRO A 37 -7.14 8.82 -0.72
C PRO A 37 -8.40 8.25 -0.07
N PHE A 38 -8.23 7.18 0.72
CA PHE A 38 -9.32 6.47 1.39
C PHE A 38 -10.25 7.37 2.21
N ASN A 39 -9.74 8.45 2.80
CA ASN A 39 -10.55 9.39 3.59
C ASN A 39 -11.68 10.08 2.78
N TYR A 40 -11.54 10.17 1.45
CA TYR A 40 -12.59 10.68 0.54
C TYR A 40 -13.45 9.59 -0.11
N ALA A 41 -13.19 8.30 0.17
CA ALA A 41 -13.87 7.20 -0.53
C ALA A 41 -15.40 7.27 -0.37
N ALA A 42 -15.90 7.44 0.85
CA ALA A 42 -17.33 7.43 1.13
C ALA A 42 -18.12 8.53 0.38
N SER A 43 -17.56 9.73 0.24
CA SER A 43 -18.21 10.88 -0.40
C SER A 43 -17.96 10.98 -1.91
N CYS A 44 -17.16 10.07 -2.46
CA CYS A 44 -16.75 10.10 -3.85
C CYS A 44 -17.89 9.67 -4.80
N LYS A 45 -18.16 10.49 -5.82
CA LYS A 45 -19.02 10.15 -6.98
C LYS A 45 -18.23 9.45 -8.08
N LYS A 46 -18.89 8.66 -8.92
CA LYS A 46 -18.26 7.89 -10.03
C LYS A 46 -17.08 7.05 -9.54
N ARG A 47 -17.37 6.09 -8.66
CA ARG A 47 -16.35 5.25 -8.00
C ARG A 47 -15.69 4.31 -9.01
N GLU A 48 -16.46 3.88 -10.00
CA GLU A 48 -16.08 3.01 -11.12
C GLU A 48 -14.95 3.59 -12.00
N ASP A 49 -14.71 4.90 -11.96
CA ASP A 49 -13.63 5.58 -12.71
C ASP A 49 -12.36 5.81 -11.85
N LYS A 50 -12.35 5.30 -10.61
CA LYS A 50 -11.40 5.68 -9.57
C LYS A 50 -10.79 4.48 -8.86
N SER A 51 -9.67 4.74 -8.21
CA SER A 51 -8.95 3.77 -7.39
C SER A 51 -8.60 4.39 -6.04
N ILE A 52 -8.50 3.55 -5.02
CA ILE A 52 -8.21 4.00 -3.64
C ILE A 52 -6.74 3.78 -3.32
N HIS A 53 -6.10 4.79 -2.74
CA HIS A 53 -4.80 4.64 -2.06
C HIS A 53 -4.89 4.95 -0.57
N PHE A 54 -3.92 4.46 0.19
CA PHE A 54 -3.82 4.62 1.64
C PHE A 54 -2.61 5.46 2.08
N PHE A 55 -1.96 6.19 1.17
CA PHE A 55 -0.93 7.20 1.47
C PHE A 55 -1.49 8.43 2.22
N VAL A 56 -2.00 8.18 3.43
CA VAL A 56 -2.55 9.10 4.43
C VAL A 56 -2.17 8.54 5.81
N ASP A 57 -2.32 9.33 6.87
CA ASP A 57 -1.97 8.85 8.21
C ASP A 57 -2.80 7.62 8.64
N ASP A 58 -2.16 6.65 9.31
CA ASP A 58 -2.75 5.37 9.75
C ASP A 58 -4.13 5.51 10.41
N TYR A 59 -4.31 6.52 11.26
CA TYR A 59 -5.57 6.75 11.99
C TYR A 59 -6.78 6.94 11.05
N GLN A 60 -6.56 7.40 9.83
CA GLN A 60 -7.62 7.65 8.84
C GLN A 60 -8.18 6.35 8.24
N PHE A 61 -7.43 5.25 8.32
CA PHE A 61 -7.85 3.94 7.82
C PHE A 61 -7.91 2.84 8.88
N THR A 62 -7.58 3.10 10.14
CA THR A 62 -7.82 2.14 11.24
C THR A 62 -9.27 1.66 11.30
N ARG A 63 -10.23 2.52 10.93
CA ARG A 63 -11.67 2.18 10.83
C ARG A 63 -11.96 1.02 9.87
N LEU A 64 -11.18 0.88 8.80
CA LEU A 64 -11.30 -0.24 7.85
C LEU A 64 -10.92 -1.55 8.51
N ARG A 65 -9.85 -1.57 9.31
CA ARG A 65 -9.46 -2.77 10.06
C ARG A 65 -10.49 -3.14 11.12
N ASN A 66 -11.07 -2.16 11.81
CA ASN A 66 -11.99 -2.41 12.92
C ASN A 66 -13.34 -2.96 12.44
N ASP A 67 -13.80 -2.58 11.25
CA ASP A 67 -15.08 -3.00 10.70
C ASP A 67 -15.01 -3.27 9.18
N PRO A 68 -14.22 -4.27 8.74
CA PRO A 68 -13.92 -4.48 7.33
C PRO A 68 -15.18 -4.74 6.50
N ASP A 69 -16.12 -5.54 7.01
CA ASP A 69 -17.38 -5.91 6.35
C ASP A 69 -18.18 -4.70 5.89
N ARG A 70 -18.18 -3.63 6.69
CA ARG A 70 -18.90 -2.39 6.39
C ARG A 70 -18.33 -1.69 5.15
N TYR A 71 -17.04 -1.82 4.89
CA TYR A 71 -16.36 -1.12 3.80
C TYR A 71 -16.27 -1.95 2.51
N MET A 72 -16.32 -3.29 2.57
CA MET A 72 -16.18 -4.15 1.38
C MET A 72 -17.16 -3.80 0.24
N PRO A 73 -18.48 -3.60 0.49
CA PRO A 73 -19.41 -3.23 -0.59
C PRO A 73 -19.01 -1.94 -1.30
N MET A 74 -18.58 -0.93 -0.55
CA MET A 74 -18.12 0.35 -1.09
C MET A 74 -16.81 0.21 -1.87
N LEU A 75 -15.86 -0.56 -1.33
CA LEU A 75 -14.54 -0.74 -1.94
C LEU A 75 -14.62 -1.49 -3.27
N ARG A 76 -15.58 -2.42 -3.41
CA ARG A 76 -15.85 -3.16 -4.65
C ARG A 76 -16.31 -2.27 -5.81
N GLU A 77 -16.82 -1.07 -5.53
CA GLU A 77 -17.25 -0.13 -6.58
C GLU A 77 -16.06 0.60 -7.26
N TYR A 78 -14.84 0.46 -6.75
CA TYR A 78 -13.63 1.06 -7.33
C TYR A 78 -12.89 0.09 -8.26
N GLN A 79 -12.13 0.61 -9.22
CA GLN A 79 -11.36 -0.23 -10.16
C GLN A 79 -10.28 -1.03 -9.45
N TYR A 80 -9.52 -0.35 -8.58
CA TYR A 80 -8.46 -0.94 -7.77
C TYR A 80 -8.46 -0.33 -6.38
N VAL A 81 -8.06 -1.13 -5.40
CA VAL A 81 -7.84 -0.68 -4.02
C VAL A 81 -6.44 -1.08 -3.62
N LEU A 82 -5.58 -0.10 -3.32
CA LEU A 82 -4.27 -0.38 -2.78
C LEU A 82 -4.40 -0.98 -1.37
N THR A 83 -3.48 -1.84 -0.93
CA THR A 83 -3.50 -2.26 0.47
C THR A 83 -3.20 -1.09 1.41
N PRO A 84 -3.70 -1.10 2.65
CA PRO A 84 -3.33 -0.12 3.67
C PRO A 84 -1.81 -0.06 3.89
N ASP A 85 -1.26 1.14 3.92
CA ASP A 85 0.18 1.39 4.09
C ASP A 85 0.48 1.67 5.57
N PHE A 86 0.47 0.62 6.41
CA PHE A 86 0.79 0.79 7.83
C PHE A 86 2.28 1.12 8.00
N SER A 87 2.56 2.07 8.89
CA SER A 87 3.92 2.58 9.08
C SER A 87 4.90 1.48 9.56
N VAL A 88 6.01 1.31 8.85
CA VAL A 88 7.14 0.42 9.22
C VAL A 88 8.43 1.22 9.41
N TYR A 89 8.36 2.34 10.13
CA TYR A 89 9.52 3.22 10.31
C TYR A 89 10.73 2.52 10.95
N THR A 90 11.93 2.97 10.61
CA THR A 90 13.20 2.36 11.02
C THR A 90 13.44 2.43 12.54
N ASP A 91 12.75 3.32 13.24
CA ASP A 91 12.79 3.47 14.70
C ASP A 91 11.70 2.65 15.42
N PHE A 92 10.79 2.00 14.70
CA PHE A 92 9.79 1.13 15.31
C PHE A 92 10.41 -0.21 15.74
N PRO A 93 9.95 -0.82 16.84
CA PRO A 93 10.35 -2.18 17.20
C PRO A 93 10.03 -3.18 16.07
N LYS A 94 10.95 -4.12 15.78
CA LYS A 94 10.77 -5.14 14.71
C LYS A 94 9.42 -5.88 14.82
N ALA A 95 8.99 -6.23 16.04
CA ALA A 95 7.70 -6.86 16.28
C ALA A 95 6.50 -6.04 15.79
N LEU A 96 6.54 -4.71 15.96
CA LEU A 96 5.47 -3.83 15.48
C LEU A 96 5.50 -3.72 13.94
N GLN A 97 6.69 -3.69 13.34
CA GLN A 97 6.85 -3.66 11.89
C GLN A 97 6.25 -4.93 11.24
N ILE A 98 6.60 -6.11 11.76
CA ILE A 98 6.07 -7.40 11.30
C ILE A 98 4.55 -7.45 11.48
N TYR A 99 4.03 -7.01 12.63
CA TYR A 99 2.59 -7.00 12.87
C TYR A 99 1.84 -6.05 11.92
N ASN A 100 2.42 -4.90 11.58
CA ASN A 100 1.86 -3.98 10.62
C ASN A 100 1.83 -4.58 9.20
N HIS A 101 2.88 -5.30 8.80
CA HIS A 101 2.92 -6.07 7.55
C HIS A 101 1.83 -7.14 7.52
N TYR A 102 1.73 -7.97 8.56
CA TYR A 102 0.67 -8.97 8.69
C TYR A 102 -0.73 -8.36 8.54
N ARG A 103 -1.01 -7.25 9.24
CA ARG A 103 -2.31 -6.57 9.19
C ARG A 103 -2.64 -6.03 7.81
N LYS A 104 -1.65 -5.51 7.08
CA LYS A 104 -1.79 -5.09 5.69
C LYS A 104 -2.24 -6.26 4.82
N HIS A 105 -1.52 -7.38 4.91
CA HIS A 105 -1.80 -8.59 4.13
C HIS A 105 -3.15 -9.20 4.46
N TRP A 106 -3.52 -9.29 5.74
CA TRP A 106 -4.84 -9.78 6.14
C TRP A 106 -5.96 -8.95 5.50
N ILE A 107 -5.84 -7.60 5.50
CA ILE A 107 -6.83 -6.73 4.86
C ILE A 107 -6.83 -6.92 3.34
N GLY A 108 -5.66 -7.05 2.71
CA GLY A 108 -5.53 -7.30 1.28
C GLY A 108 -6.20 -8.60 0.83
N ALA A 109 -5.87 -9.70 1.50
CA ALA A 109 -6.49 -11.01 1.26
C ALA A 109 -8.01 -10.97 1.50
N TYR A 110 -8.44 -10.28 2.56
CA TYR A 110 -9.87 -10.10 2.85
C TYR A 110 -10.58 -9.31 1.74
N MET A 111 -9.96 -8.25 1.21
CA MET A 111 -10.51 -7.52 0.07
C MET A 111 -10.63 -8.41 -1.18
N GLN A 112 -9.61 -9.21 -1.50
CA GLN A 112 -9.64 -10.14 -2.64
C GLN A 112 -10.72 -11.22 -2.48
N MET A 113 -10.88 -11.78 -1.28
CA MET A 113 -11.96 -12.72 -0.96
C MET A 113 -13.35 -12.09 -1.24
N HIS A 114 -13.47 -10.77 -1.10
CA HIS A 114 -14.68 -10.02 -1.43
C HIS A 114 -14.73 -9.52 -2.89
N GLY A 115 -13.88 -10.03 -3.79
CA GLY A 115 -13.91 -9.72 -5.23
C GLY A 115 -13.41 -8.31 -5.58
N ILE A 116 -12.55 -7.73 -4.74
CA ILE A 116 -11.92 -6.43 -5.00
C ILE A 116 -10.58 -6.69 -5.70
N ASN A 117 -10.28 -5.92 -6.76
CA ASN A 117 -8.95 -5.92 -7.37
C ASN A 117 -7.98 -5.17 -6.45
N VAL A 118 -7.12 -5.93 -5.77
CA VAL A 118 -6.17 -5.38 -4.80
C VAL A 118 -4.79 -5.24 -5.44
N ILE A 119 -4.17 -4.08 -5.24
CA ILE A 119 -2.76 -3.87 -5.57
C ILE A 119 -1.99 -3.68 -4.26
N PRO A 120 -1.00 -4.51 -3.95
CA PRO A 120 -0.24 -4.36 -2.71
C PRO A 120 0.60 -3.08 -2.70
N THR A 121 0.58 -2.40 -1.57
CA THR A 121 1.55 -1.35 -1.24
C THR A 121 2.75 -1.99 -0.58
N ILE A 122 3.91 -1.91 -1.23
CA ILE A 122 5.16 -2.46 -0.72
C ILE A 122 5.82 -1.41 0.16
N ALA A 123 6.19 -1.83 1.37
CA ALA A 123 6.87 -1.01 2.34
C ALA A 123 8.02 -1.81 2.96
N TRP A 124 9.13 -1.13 3.23
CA TRP A 124 10.32 -1.70 3.86
C TRP A 124 10.92 -0.67 4.82
N SER A 125 11.73 -1.14 5.74
CA SER A 125 12.44 -0.30 6.71
C SER A 125 13.94 -0.29 6.40
N THR A 126 14.73 -1.06 7.16
CA THR A 126 16.15 -1.33 6.95
C THR A 126 16.35 -2.67 6.23
N PRO A 127 17.57 -3.02 5.76
CA PRO A 127 17.79 -4.25 5.00
C PRO A 127 17.44 -5.57 5.71
N ASP A 128 17.42 -5.58 7.03
CA ASP A 128 16.91 -6.69 7.85
C ASP A 128 15.40 -6.91 7.69
N SER A 129 14.63 -5.89 7.28
CA SER A 129 13.21 -6.09 6.96
C SER A 129 12.98 -6.97 5.75
N TYR A 130 13.96 -7.10 4.86
CA TYR A 130 13.83 -7.91 3.64
C TYR A 130 13.65 -9.40 3.95
N GLU A 131 13.91 -9.85 5.17
CA GLU A 131 13.61 -11.21 5.62
C GLU A 131 12.10 -11.52 5.62
N TRP A 132 11.24 -10.50 5.75
CA TRP A 132 9.79 -10.69 5.95
C TRP A 132 8.92 -9.71 5.15
N CYS A 133 9.41 -8.53 4.77
CA CYS A 133 8.57 -7.47 4.18
C CYS A 133 8.10 -7.75 2.75
N PHE A 134 8.60 -8.83 2.15
CA PHE A 134 8.17 -9.33 0.84
C PHE A 134 7.34 -10.61 0.94
N ASP A 135 7.18 -11.18 2.15
CA ASP A 135 6.35 -12.35 2.35
C ASP A 135 4.88 -12.00 2.07
N GLY A 136 4.19 -12.90 1.35
CA GLY A 136 2.80 -12.71 0.95
C GLY A 136 2.58 -11.75 -0.22
N GLU A 137 3.62 -11.07 -0.70
CA GLU A 137 3.52 -10.17 -1.86
C GLU A 137 3.52 -10.96 -3.17
N PRO A 138 2.72 -10.56 -4.18
CA PRO A 138 2.70 -11.20 -5.48
C PRO A 138 3.99 -10.94 -6.26
N THR A 139 4.41 -11.94 -7.02
CA THR A 139 5.42 -11.79 -8.07
C THR A 139 4.75 -11.52 -9.42
N HIS A 140 5.44 -10.86 -10.34
CA HIS A 140 4.97 -10.60 -11.72
C HIS A 140 3.60 -9.90 -11.79
N GLY A 141 3.25 -9.11 -10.78
CA GLY A 141 2.01 -8.33 -10.73
C GLY A 141 2.29 -6.83 -10.71
N THR A 142 1.22 -6.07 -10.56
CA THR A 142 1.33 -4.64 -10.23
C THR A 142 1.56 -4.47 -8.73
N VAL A 143 2.50 -3.60 -8.37
CA VAL A 143 2.74 -3.18 -6.99
C VAL A 143 2.68 -1.67 -6.86
N ALA A 144 2.43 -1.16 -5.66
CA ALA A 144 2.46 0.27 -5.35
C ALA A 144 3.54 0.62 -4.33
N ILE A 145 4.17 1.78 -4.48
CA ILE A 145 5.15 2.31 -3.53
C ILE A 145 5.01 3.82 -3.38
N SER A 146 5.53 4.36 -2.27
CA SER A 146 5.57 5.80 -2.01
C SER A 146 6.97 6.24 -1.62
N SER A 147 7.43 7.37 -2.18
CA SER A 147 8.67 8.03 -1.75
C SER A 147 8.43 9.18 -0.78
N VAL A 148 7.18 9.45 -0.39
CA VAL A 148 6.85 10.55 0.51
C VAL A 148 7.60 10.38 1.84
N GLY A 149 8.23 11.44 2.31
CA GLY A 149 9.02 11.43 3.56
C GLY A 149 10.44 10.88 3.44
N THR A 150 10.79 10.19 2.35
CA THR A 150 12.11 9.50 2.24
C THR A 150 13.19 10.31 1.51
N GLN A 151 12.80 11.31 0.70
CA GLN A 151 13.72 11.94 -0.26
C GLN A 151 14.52 13.14 0.29
N LYS A 152 14.17 13.66 1.48
CA LYS A 152 14.83 14.85 2.05
C LYS A 152 16.09 14.51 2.85
N ASP A 153 16.17 13.29 3.36
CA ASP A 153 17.31 12.81 4.14
C ASP A 153 18.15 11.84 3.30
N LYS A 154 19.48 11.96 3.38
CA LYS A 154 20.41 11.16 2.56
C LYS A 154 20.33 9.68 2.91
N ILE A 155 20.24 9.36 4.20
CA ILE A 155 20.19 7.98 4.69
C ILE A 155 18.85 7.37 4.30
N ALA A 156 17.74 8.09 4.51
CA ALA A 156 16.41 7.66 4.10
C ALA A 156 16.33 7.42 2.59
N LYS A 157 16.92 8.30 1.76
CA LYS A 157 17.00 8.09 0.32
C LYS A 157 17.79 6.83 -0.02
N GLU A 158 18.94 6.61 0.61
CA GLU A 158 19.76 5.42 0.37
C GLU A 158 19.03 4.12 0.74
N LEU A 159 18.37 4.10 1.91
CA LEU A 159 17.55 2.96 2.36
C LEU A 159 16.38 2.71 1.42
N PHE A 160 15.70 3.77 0.96
CA PHE A 160 14.65 3.67 -0.04
C PHE A 160 15.17 3.01 -1.33
N LEU A 161 16.30 3.47 -1.87
CA LEU A 161 16.87 2.92 -3.10
C LEU A 161 17.34 1.47 -2.95
N LYS A 162 17.86 1.10 -1.78
CA LYS A 162 18.23 -0.29 -1.48
C LYS A 162 17.00 -1.20 -1.47
N GLY A 163 15.93 -0.78 -0.79
CA GLY A 163 14.69 -1.58 -0.73
C GLY A 163 13.97 -1.62 -2.07
N TYR A 164 14.00 -0.54 -2.85
CA TYR A 164 13.49 -0.54 -4.21
C TYR A 164 14.19 -1.58 -5.09
N LYS A 165 15.53 -1.64 -5.05
CA LYS A 165 16.30 -2.65 -5.81
C LYS A 165 15.96 -4.08 -5.38
N GLU A 166 15.81 -4.29 -4.08
CA GLU A 166 15.45 -5.61 -3.56
C GLU A 166 14.02 -6.02 -3.94
N MET A 167 13.07 -5.07 -3.90
CA MET A 167 11.70 -5.27 -4.39
C MET A 167 11.69 -5.69 -5.85
N ILE A 168 12.43 -4.98 -6.73
CA ILE A 168 12.55 -5.35 -8.14
C ILE A 168 13.11 -6.77 -8.29
N ARG A 169 14.17 -7.09 -7.55
CA ARG A 169 14.85 -8.40 -7.63
C ARG A 169 13.96 -9.56 -7.18
N ARG A 170 13.12 -9.37 -6.16
CA ARG A 170 12.31 -10.44 -5.57
C ARG A 170 10.93 -10.57 -6.17
N LEU A 171 10.27 -9.44 -6.44
CA LEU A 171 8.89 -9.43 -6.89
C LEU A 171 8.78 -9.39 -8.42
N GLU A 172 9.84 -8.97 -9.12
CA GLU A 172 9.86 -8.85 -10.58
C GLU A 172 8.57 -8.21 -11.13
N PRO A 173 8.14 -7.05 -10.61
CA PRO A 173 6.81 -6.52 -10.87
C PRO A 173 6.65 -6.11 -12.33
N GLU A 174 5.48 -6.38 -12.90
CA GLU A 174 5.14 -5.97 -14.27
C GLU A 174 4.90 -4.47 -14.38
N SER A 175 4.35 -3.86 -13.33
CA SER A 175 4.17 -2.42 -13.26
C SER A 175 4.24 -1.91 -11.83
N ILE A 176 4.65 -0.64 -11.68
CA ILE A 176 4.89 -0.02 -10.37
C ILE A 176 4.12 1.30 -10.30
N ILE A 177 3.05 1.32 -9.52
CA ILE A 177 2.37 2.56 -9.16
C ILE A 177 3.24 3.31 -8.16
N PHE A 178 3.67 4.52 -8.52
CA PHE A 178 4.62 5.28 -7.74
C PHE A 178 3.97 6.59 -7.28
N TYR A 179 3.79 6.72 -5.96
CA TYR A 179 3.23 7.91 -5.33
C TYR A 179 4.31 8.87 -4.85
N GLY A 180 4.24 10.12 -5.32
CA GLY A 180 5.23 11.18 -5.04
C GLY A 180 6.39 11.22 -6.04
N ASN A 181 7.46 11.93 -5.68
CA ASN A 181 8.63 12.13 -6.54
C ASN A 181 9.34 10.81 -6.83
N VAL A 182 9.50 10.48 -8.12
CA VAL A 182 10.25 9.30 -8.56
C VAL A 182 11.75 9.64 -8.62
N PRO A 183 12.61 9.01 -7.79
CA PRO A 183 14.05 9.19 -7.90
C PRO A 183 14.56 8.74 -9.28
N GLU A 184 15.55 9.41 -9.84
CA GLU A 184 16.10 9.09 -11.16
C GLU A 184 16.67 7.66 -11.23
N GLU A 185 17.13 7.16 -10.10
CA GLU A 185 17.69 5.82 -9.91
C GLU A 185 16.62 4.72 -9.97
N CYS A 186 15.33 5.05 -9.81
CA CYS A 186 14.24 4.09 -9.91
C CYS A 186 13.90 3.83 -11.39
N LYS A 187 14.03 2.57 -11.82
CA LYS A 187 13.81 2.11 -13.20
C LYS A 187 12.80 0.96 -13.23
N GLY A 188 12.01 0.89 -14.29
CA GLY A 188 10.99 -0.14 -14.49
C GLY A 188 9.77 0.47 -15.19
N ASN A 189 8.68 -0.29 -15.28
CA ASN A 189 7.41 0.19 -15.81
C ASN A 189 6.67 1.02 -14.75
N ILE A 190 7.11 2.28 -14.58
CA ILE A 190 6.65 3.17 -13.52
C ILE A 190 5.46 4.01 -13.96
N ILE A 191 4.39 3.94 -13.19
CA ILE A 191 3.13 4.68 -13.36
C ILE A 191 3.07 5.75 -12.28
N ARG A 192 3.23 7.01 -12.69
CA ARG A 192 3.35 8.13 -11.74
C ARG A 192 1.99 8.59 -11.25
N VAL A 193 1.83 8.65 -9.93
CA VAL A 193 0.68 9.26 -9.24
C VAL A 193 1.18 10.46 -8.45
N LYS A 194 0.84 11.67 -8.89
CA LYS A 194 1.24 12.91 -8.20
C LYS A 194 0.70 12.93 -6.77
N ALA A 195 1.55 13.25 -5.80
CA ALA A 195 1.14 13.39 -4.41
C ALA A 195 0.29 14.64 -4.20
N PHE A 196 -0.63 14.63 -3.23
CA PHE A 196 -1.49 15.77 -2.95
C PHE A 196 -0.71 17.05 -2.60
N GLN A 197 0.43 16.92 -1.90
CA GLN A 197 1.31 18.04 -1.53
C GLN A 197 1.96 18.73 -2.74
N GLU A 198 2.22 18.00 -3.82
CA GLU A 198 2.83 18.56 -5.04
C GLU A 198 1.89 19.55 -5.75
N LYS A 199 0.56 19.36 -5.62
CA LYS A 199 -0.43 20.29 -6.16
C LYS A 199 -0.36 21.69 -5.53
N PHE A 200 0.09 21.79 -4.28
CA PHE A 200 0.20 23.06 -3.57
C PHE A 200 1.59 23.70 -3.71
N SER A 201 2.65 22.92 -3.96
CA SER A 201 3.97 23.48 -4.30
C SER A 201 4.01 24.16 -5.68
N GLU A 202 3.07 23.82 -6.57
CA GLU A 202 2.87 24.48 -7.87
C GLU A 202 2.10 25.81 -7.75
N ALA A 203 1.44 26.09 -6.62
CA ALA A 203 0.75 27.36 -6.38
C ALA A 203 1.77 28.42 -5.91
N LYS A 204 2.51 29.01 -6.85
CA LYS A 204 3.18 30.29 -6.61
C LYS A 204 2.15 31.41 -6.72
N CYS A 205 2.03 32.21 -5.67
CA CYS A 205 1.40 33.52 -5.79
C CYS A 205 2.37 34.36 -6.62
N ASP A 206 2.07 34.57 -7.91
CA ASP A 206 2.68 35.67 -8.64
C ASP A 206 2.14 36.95 -7.99
N GLY A 207 2.95 37.47 -7.07
CA GLY A 207 2.69 38.74 -6.39
C GLY A 207 2.58 39.87 -7.42
N TRP A 208 1.73 40.83 -7.08
CA TRP A 208 1.43 42.04 -7.84
C TRP A 208 2.68 42.85 -8.19
#